data_AF-A0A522M7V5-F1
#
_entry.id   AF-A0A522M7V5-F1
#
_cell.length_a   1.000
_cell.length_b   1.000
_cell.length_c   1.000
_cell.angle_alpha   90.00
_cell.angle_beta   90.00
_cell.angle_gamma   90.00
#
_symmetry.space_group_name_H-M   'P 1'
#
loop_
_entity.id
_entity.type
_entity.pdbx_description
1 polymer ?
#
loop_
_entity_poly.entity_id
_entity_poly.type
_entity_poly.pdbx_seq_one_letter_code
_entity_poly.pdbx_strand_id
1 'polypeptide(L)'
;MLLGGAPRLALLFWWFMDPARVGGAFRGWSTTAGSFTAPHWIWPAAGFLLLPWTTLAYIFVSPGGITTFGWAIIVIALLLDLSAHGGSGREYHRRRSER
;
A
#
# COMPACT_ATOMS: atom_id res chain seq x y z
N MET A 1 -12.97 -8.65 10.19
CA MET A 1 -12.98 -7.23 9.76
C MET A 1 -11.89 -6.37 10.42
N LEU A 2 -11.38 -6.70 11.61
CA LEU A 2 -10.38 -5.90 12.35
C LEU A 2 -8.99 -5.77 11.69
N LEU A 3 -8.54 -6.73 10.88
CA LEU A 3 -7.20 -6.69 10.25
C LEU A 3 -7.11 -5.77 9.02
N GLY A 4 -8.23 -5.38 8.41
CA GLY A 4 -8.22 -4.53 7.20
C GLY A 4 -8.09 -3.03 7.47
N GLY A 5 -8.48 -2.57 8.67
CA GLY A 5 -8.44 -1.15 9.04
C GLY A 5 -7.09 -0.69 9.60
N ALA A 6 -6.40 -1.56 10.34
CA ALA A 6 -5.14 -1.24 11.02
C ALA A 6 -4.03 -0.66 10.11
N PRO A 7 -3.72 -1.24 8.93
CA PRO A 7 -2.64 -0.71 8.10
C PRO A 7 -3.00 0.64 7.46
N ARG A 8 -4.28 0.87 7.13
CA ARG A 8 -4.75 2.17 6.63
C ARG A 8 -4.59 3.26 7.67
N LEU A 9 -5.00 2.98 8.91
CA LEU A 9 -4.84 3.93 10.03
C LEU A 9 -3.36 4.23 10.31
N ALA A 10 -2.50 3.22 10.29
CA ALA A 10 -1.06 3.42 10.44
C ALA A 10 -0.49 4.32 9.34
N LEU A 11 -0.95 4.16 8.10
CA LEU A 11 -0.49 4.97 6.96
C LEU A 11 -0.98 6.41 7.06
N LEU A 12 -2.24 6.62 7.45
CA LEU A 12 -2.81 7.95 7.67
C LEU A 12 -2.14 8.66 8.86
N PHE A 13 -1.88 7.93 9.95
CA PHE A 13 -1.14 8.44 11.10
C PHE A 13 0.29 8.82 10.73
N TRP A 14 1.00 7.97 9.98
CA TRP A 14 2.36 8.28 9.51
C TRP A 14 2.37 9.50 8.60
N TRP A 15 1.38 9.62 7.69
CA TRP A 15 1.26 10.79 6.84
C TRP A 15 1.19 12.10 7.64
N PHE A 16 0.49 12.10 8.77
CA PHE A 16 0.38 13.27 9.64
C PHE A 16 1.64 13.50 10.48
N MET A 17 2.27 12.44 10.98
CA MET A 17 3.45 12.53 11.84
C MET A 17 4.73 12.91 11.07
N ASP A 18 4.90 12.38 9.87
CA ASP A 18 6.10 12.59 9.04
C ASP A 18 5.74 12.67 7.55
N PRO A 19 5.10 13.78 7.12
CA PRO A 19 4.72 13.99 5.73
C PRO A 19 5.94 14.06 4.80
N ALA A 20 7.10 14.49 5.31
CA ALA A 20 8.34 14.57 4.56
C ALA A 20 8.85 13.18 4.17
N ARG A 21 8.75 12.19 5.07
CA ARG A 21 9.12 10.81 4.76
C ARG A 21 8.18 10.15 3.76
N VAL A 22 6.88 10.36 3.90
CA VAL A 22 5.90 9.84 2.92
C VAL A 22 6.10 10.49 1.55
N GLY A 23 6.18 11.82 1.47
CA GLY A 23 6.42 12.53 0.21
C GLY A 23 7.80 12.22 -0.40
N GLY A 24 8.82 12.07 0.45
CA GLY A 24 10.18 11.73 0.06
C GLY A 24 10.29 10.34 -0.58
N ALA A 25 9.58 9.35 -0.05
CA ALA A 25 9.54 7.99 -0.60
C ALA A 25 9.05 7.96 -2.05
N PHE A 26 8.07 8.80 -2.39
CA PHE A 26 7.45 8.83 -3.73
C PHE A 26 7.94 9.98 -4.60
N ARG A 27 8.89 10.81 -4.16
CA ARG A 27 9.29 12.04 -4.85
C ARG A 27 9.67 11.84 -6.32
N GLY A 28 10.27 10.69 -6.64
CA GLY A 28 10.65 10.30 -8.01
C GLY A 28 9.54 9.68 -8.86
N TRP A 29 8.34 9.47 -8.31
CA TRP A 29 7.24 8.77 -8.96
C TRP A 29 6.32 9.71 -9.75
N SER A 30 6.79 10.86 -10.21
CA SER A 30 5.95 11.68 -11.10
C SER A 30 5.81 10.98 -12.45
N THR A 31 4.57 10.62 -12.81
CA THR A 31 4.29 9.93 -14.08
C THR A 31 3.53 10.85 -15.02
N THR A 32 4.01 10.96 -16.26
CA THR A 32 3.38 11.74 -17.32
C THR A 32 2.79 10.81 -18.37
N ALA A 33 1.50 10.99 -18.67
CA ALA A 33 0.79 10.28 -19.73
C ALA A 33 0.23 11.31 -20.72
N GLY A 34 0.84 11.39 -21.91
CA GLY A 34 0.55 12.45 -22.87
C GLY A 34 0.86 13.83 -22.27
N SER A 35 -0.13 14.72 -22.24
CA SER A 35 0.00 16.05 -21.62
C SER A 35 -0.36 16.09 -20.13
N PHE A 36 -0.81 14.97 -19.55
CA PHE A 36 -1.20 14.91 -18.14
C PHE A 36 -0.03 14.45 -17.28
N THR A 37 0.29 15.19 -16.22
CA THR A 37 1.31 14.81 -15.23
C THR A 37 0.66 14.56 -13.88
N ALA A 38 0.76 13.32 -13.40
CA ALA A 38 0.27 12.95 -12.09
C ALA A 38 1.27 13.38 -11.00
N PRO A 39 0.81 14.04 -9.92
CA PRO A 39 1.67 14.41 -8.82
C PRO A 39 2.06 13.18 -7.99
N HIS A 40 3.26 13.19 -7.42
CA HIS A 40 3.82 12.04 -6.70
C HIS A 40 3.00 11.57 -5.48
N TRP A 41 2.23 12.45 -4.84
CA TRP A 41 1.39 12.10 -3.68
C TRP A 41 0.22 11.18 -4.04
N ILE A 42 -0.11 11.03 -5.33
CA ILE A 42 -1.20 10.14 -5.77
C ILE A 42 -0.88 8.67 -5.51
N TRP A 43 0.40 8.29 -5.52
CA TRP A 43 0.84 6.91 -5.33
C TRP A 43 0.61 6.39 -3.92
N PRO A 44 1.01 7.09 -2.84
CA PRO A 44 0.69 6.64 -1.49
C PRO A 44 -0.82 6.74 -1.20
N ALA A 45 -1.57 7.63 -1.86
CA ALA A 45 -3.04 7.66 -1.79
C ALA A 45 -3.69 6.44 -2.47
N ALA A 46 -3.21 6.04 -3.65
CA ALA A 46 -3.64 4.81 -4.32
C ALA A 46 -3.27 3.57 -3.51
N GLY A 47 -2.06 3.56 -2.96
CA GLY A 47 -1.55 2.53 -2.07
C GLY A 47 -2.37 2.36 -0.79
N PHE A 48 -2.81 3.45 -0.17
CA PHE A 48 -3.72 3.43 0.98
C PHE A 48 -5.03 2.64 0.68
N LEU A 49 -5.57 2.77 -0.53
CA LEU A 49 -6.80 2.10 -0.92
C LEU A 49 -6.56 0.62 -1.27
N LEU A 50 -5.55 0.36 -2.10
CA LEU A 50 -5.34 -0.93 -2.75
C LEU A 50 -4.32 -1.82 -2.02
N LEU A 51 -3.20 -1.26 -1.58
CA LEU A 51 -2.03 -2.00 -1.09
C LEU A 51 -1.44 -1.35 0.17
N PRO A 52 -2.21 -1.26 1.27
CA PRO A 52 -1.81 -0.49 2.44
C PRO A 52 -0.56 -1.06 3.13
N TRP A 53 -0.36 -2.38 3.15
CA TRP A 53 0.85 -2.98 3.72
C TRP A 53 2.08 -2.69 2.87
N THR A 54 1.97 -2.87 1.55
CA THR A 54 3.07 -2.62 0.60
C THR A 54 3.52 -1.17 0.67
N THR A 55 2.57 -0.25 0.79
CA THR A 55 2.86 1.18 0.87
C THR A 55 3.59 1.53 2.17
N LEU A 56 3.18 0.96 3.31
CA LEU A 56 3.91 1.12 4.59
C LEU A 56 5.33 0.57 4.50
N ALA A 57 5.49 -0.65 3.97
CA ALA A 57 6.79 -1.28 3.80
C ALA A 57 7.70 -0.43 2.92
N TYR A 58 7.18 0.08 1.80
CA TYR A 58 7.92 0.94 0.88
C TYR A 58 8.41 2.22 1.57
N ILE A 59 7.53 2.96 2.27
CA ILE A 59 7.90 4.18 3.01
C ILE A 59 8.93 3.88 4.10
N PHE A 60 8.86 2.70 4.72
CA PHE A 60 9.80 2.29 5.76
C PHE A 60 11.21 2.09 5.21
N VAL A 61 11.34 1.37 4.08
CA VAL A 61 12.64 0.93 3.53
C VAL A 61 13.22 1.85 2.45
N SER A 62 12.45 2.79 1.90
CA SER A 62 12.90 3.70 0.84
C SER A 62 13.99 4.72 1.22
N PRO A 63 14.11 5.22 2.47
CA PRO A 63 15.10 6.24 2.79
C PRO A 63 16.53 5.77 2.55
N GLY A 64 17.30 6.51 1.76
CA GLY A 64 18.68 6.15 1.42
C GLY A 64 18.81 5.06 0.34
N GLY A 65 17.70 4.64 -0.27
CA GLY A 65 17.66 3.57 -1.26
C GLY A 65 17.27 2.21 -0.66
N ILE A 66 16.67 1.35 -1.49
CA ILE A 66 16.14 0.07 -1.05
C ILE A 66 17.24 -0.99 -1.16
N THR A 67 17.62 -1.57 -0.01
CA THR A 67 18.57 -2.69 0.03
C THR A 67 17.92 -3.98 -0.48
N THR A 68 18.73 -5.00 -0.78
CA THR A 68 18.23 -6.34 -1.16
C THR A 68 17.28 -6.91 -0.10
N PHE A 69 17.57 -6.70 1.19
CA PHE A 69 16.67 -7.10 2.27
C PHE A 69 15.39 -6.26 2.32
N GLY A 70 15.47 -4.96 2.00
CA GLY A 70 14.29 -4.10 1.87
C GLY A 70 13.29 -4.61 0.85
N TRP A 71 13.76 -5.17 -0.27
CA TRP A 71 12.88 -5.81 -1.25
C TRP A 71 12.15 -7.04 -0.70
N ALA A 72 12.78 -7.84 0.15
CA ALA A 72 12.11 -8.98 0.79
C ALA A 72 10.94 -8.49 1.68
N ILE A 73 11.13 -7.40 2.42
CA ILE A 73 10.07 -6.78 3.24
C ILE A 73 8.90 -6.32 2.35
N ILE A 74 9.19 -5.66 1.23
CA ILE A 74 8.16 -5.20 0.28
C ILE A 74 7.38 -6.39 -0.29
N VAL A 75 8.06 -7.47 -0.70
CA VAL A 75 7.40 -8.67 -1.24
C VAL A 75 6.48 -9.31 -0.21
N ILE A 76 6.93 -9.44 1.04
CA ILE A 76 6.09 -9.96 2.13
C ILE A 76 4.84 -9.08 2.31
N ALA A 77 5.01 -7.77 2.32
CA ALA A 77 3.91 -6.82 2.45
C ALA A 77 2.91 -6.91 1.28
N LEU A 78 3.40 -7.12 0.05
CA LEU A 78 2.56 -7.37 -1.13
C LEU A 78 1.75 -8.66 -0.99
N LEU A 79 2.37 -9.74 -0.51
CA LEU A 79 1.65 -10.99 -0.25
C LEU A 79 0.55 -10.80 0.80
N LEU A 80 0.80 -10.00 1.84
CA LEU A 80 -0.20 -9.66 2.85
C LEU A 80 -1.39 -8.91 2.22
N ASP A 81 -1.14 -7.90 1.39
CA ASP A 81 -2.21 -7.18 0.70
C ASP A 81 -3.03 -8.10 -0.21
N LEU A 82 -2.39 -8.96 -1.00
CA LEU A 82 -3.09 -9.92 -1.88
C LEU A 82 -3.92 -10.93 -1.08
N SER A 83 -3.40 -11.41 0.06
CA SER A 83 -4.12 -12.34 0.94
C SER A 83 -5.40 -11.72 1.51
N ALA A 84 -5.37 -10.41 1.79
CA ALA A 84 -6.52 -9.66 2.28
C ALA A 84 -7.62 -9.49 1.20
N HIS A 85 -7.22 -9.39 -0.08
CA HIS A 85 -8.15 -9.28 -1.20
C HIS A 85 -8.79 -10.62 -1.57
N GLY A 86 -8.05 -11.73 -1.48
CA GLY A 86 -8.53 -13.08 -1.84
C GLY A 86 -9.50 -13.74 -0.85
N GLY A 87 -9.66 -13.21 0.37
CA GLY A 87 -10.56 -13.78 1.38
C GLY A 87 -12.05 -13.54 1.13
N SER A 88 -12.42 -12.50 0.37
CA SER A 88 -13.81 -12.08 0.17
C SER A 88 -14.62 -13.02 -0.76
N GLY A 89 -13.95 -13.71 -1.69
CA GLY A 89 -14.61 -14.62 -2.65
C GLY A 89 -15.11 -15.94 -2.03
N ARG A 90 -14.44 -16.43 -0.98
CA ARG A 90 -14.81 -17.72 -0.34
C ARG A 90 -16.10 -17.62 0.47
N GLU A 91 -16.43 -16.44 0.99
CA GLU A 91 -17.67 -16.19 1.73
C GLU A 91 -18.91 -16.19 0.81
N TYR A 92 -18.74 -15.80 -0.46
CA TYR A 92 -19.83 -15.78 -1.45
C TYR A 92 -20.26 -17.18 -1.91
N HIS A 93 -19.33 -18.12 -2.01
CA HIS A 93 -19.66 -19.50 -2.41
C HIS A 93 -20.39 -20.28 -1.31
N ARG A 94 -20.11 -20.00 -0.02
CA ARG A 94 -20.81 -20.68 1.09
C ARG A 94 -22.28 -20.30 1.19
N ARG A 95 -22.65 -19.07 0.83
CA ARG A 95 -24.05 -18.60 0.85
C ARG A 95 -24.90 -19.12 -0.33
N ARG A 96 -24.26 -19.63 -1.38
CA ARG A 96 -24.94 -20.15 -2.58
C ARG A 96 -25.17 -21.66 -2.53
N SER A 97 -24.45 -22.39 -1.68
CA SER A 97 -24.72 -23.82 -1.43
C SER A 97 -25.80 -24.05 -0.37
N GLU A 98 -26.25 -23.00 0.32
CA GLU A 98 -27.32 -23.06 1.34
C GLU A 98 -28.68 -22.54 0.82
N ARG A 99 -28.83 -22.31 -0.50
CA ARG A 99 -30.10 -22.02 -1.17
C ARG A 99 -30.42 -23.11 -2.17
#